data_AF-A0A4Q3SVA8-F1
#
_entry.id   AF-A0A4Q3SVA8-F1
#
_cell.length_a   1.000
_cell.length_b   1.000
_cell.length_c   1.000
_cell.angle_alpha   90.00
_cell.angle_beta   90.00
_cell.angle_gamma   90.00
#
_symmetry.space_group_name_H-M   'P 1'
#
loop_
_entity.id
_entity.type
_entity.pdbx_description
1 polymer ?
#
loop_
_entity_poly.entity_id
_entity_poly.type
_entity_poly.pdbx_seq_one_letter_code
_entity_poly.pdbx_strand_id
1 'polypeptide(L)'
;YKGGVQIRSMHGLLGLYELPEMFSLLLTYFTIIVIINSFNLIDGIDGLAGSLGLMATTIFGFYFLKQEMYSYSILSFATAGAVSAFLIFNFQPAKIFMGDTGSMLIGLINAILVVKFINVADGPEAGISIVAAPAIGFAILMIPLLDTLRVFAIRIFNRRSPFSPDRNHVHHLLLDKGLSHRFITLSLVSANFAVIVAVYFGRNLGCTWLILYTMLLFFAGIAGLYFTRSRRPRLFVAKSLKESLPDQPGTKIVPLTKDTILEQKN
;
A
#
# COMPACT_ATOMS: atom_id res chain seq x y z
N TYR A 1 9.33 -18.82 15.79
CA TYR A 1 9.90 -19.62 16.90
C TYR A 1 11.38 -19.94 16.69
N LYS A 2 11.78 -20.96 15.91
CA LYS A 2 13.20 -21.37 15.79
C LYS A 2 14.15 -20.32 15.19
N GLY A 3 13.65 -19.42 14.33
CA GLY A 3 14.46 -18.35 13.73
C GLY A 3 14.60 -17.09 14.58
N GLY A 4 14.11 -17.06 15.83
CA GLY A 4 14.21 -15.88 16.70
C GLY A 4 13.38 -14.65 16.26
N VAL A 5 12.53 -14.78 15.24
CA VAL A 5 11.56 -13.77 14.79
C VAL A 5 10.26 -13.97 15.56
N GLN A 6 10.06 -13.15 16.59
CA GLN A 6 8.88 -13.21 17.47
C GLN A 6 8.69 -11.87 18.16
N ILE A 7 7.50 -11.28 18.14
CA ILE A 7 7.22 -10.03 18.86
C ILE A 7 7.13 -10.32 20.37
N ARG A 8 8.20 -10.02 21.11
CA ARG A 8 8.28 -10.35 22.56
C ARG A 8 7.67 -9.30 23.47
N SER A 9 7.71 -8.04 23.04
CA SER A 9 7.24 -6.90 23.82
C SER A 9 6.40 -5.94 22.99
N MET A 10 5.41 -5.37 23.65
CA MET A 10 4.55 -4.30 23.11
C MET A 10 5.11 -2.89 23.37
N HIS A 11 6.25 -2.77 24.08
CA HIS A 11 6.95 -1.51 24.34
C HIS A 11 6.02 -0.41 24.90
N GLY A 12 5.14 -0.77 25.84
CA GLY A 12 4.17 0.13 26.46
C GLY A 12 2.96 0.46 25.59
N LEU A 13 2.76 -0.21 24.46
CA LEU A 13 1.54 -0.09 23.65
C LEU A 13 0.33 -0.50 24.49
N LEU A 14 -0.62 0.41 24.67
CA LEU A 14 -1.77 0.27 25.57
C LEU A 14 -1.39 -0.04 27.03
N GLY A 15 -0.16 0.28 27.44
CA GLY A 15 0.39 -0.07 28.76
C GLY A 15 0.87 -1.53 28.87
N LEU A 16 0.86 -2.29 27.77
CA LEU A 16 1.37 -3.66 27.73
C LEU A 16 2.87 -3.64 27.43
N TYR A 17 3.63 -4.38 28.22
CA TYR A 17 5.07 -4.55 28.03
C TYR A 17 5.36 -5.99 27.62
N GLU A 18 5.11 -6.94 28.53
CA GLU A 18 5.34 -8.36 28.26
C GLU A 18 4.08 -9.05 27.72
N LEU A 19 4.28 -10.02 26.84
CA LEU A 19 3.21 -10.86 26.30
C LEU A 19 3.42 -12.32 26.70
N PRO A 20 2.36 -13.04 27.09
CA PRO A 20 2.42 -14.50 27.22
C PRO A 20 2.92 -15.15 25.93
N GLU A 21 3.77 -16.17 26.03
CA GLU A 21 4.49 -16.75 24.90
C GLU A 21 3.56 -17.19 23.76
N MET A 22 2.45 -17.87 24.08
CA MET A 22 1.45 -18.29 23.10
C MET A 22 0.84 -17.11 22.35
N PHE A 23 0.49 -16.04 23.06
CA PHE A 23 -0.11 -14.84 22.46
C PHE A 23 0.90 -14.11 21.59
N SER A 24 2.15 -14.01 22.05
CA SER A 24 3.27 -13.46 21.27
C SER A 24 3.49 -14.21 19.95
N LEU A 25 3.41 -15.54 19.95
CA LEU A 25 3.52 -16.36 18.74
C LEU A 25 2.36 -16.13 17.77
N LEU A 26 1.12 -16.17 18.28
CA LEU A 26 -0.08 -15.93 17.47
C LEU A 26 -0.05 -14.52 16.84
N LEU A 27 0.31 -13.51 17.64
CA LEU A 27 0.45 -12.14 17.16
C LEU A 27 1.52 -12.01 16.08
N THR A 28 2.65 -12.71 16.24
CA THR A 28 3.73 -12.72 15.24
C THR A 28 3.25 -13.34 13.93
N TYR A 29 2.62 -14.52 13.98
CA TYR A 29 2.08 -15.17 12.77
C TYR A 29 1.04 -14.28 12.08
N PHE A 30 0.11 -13.72 12.85
CA PHE A 30 -0.90 -12.81 12.33
C PHE A 30 -0.26 -11.59 11.66
N THR A 31 0.72 -10.96 12.31
CA THR A 31 1.44 -9.79 11.78
C THR A 31 2.12 -10.11 10.45
N ILE A 32 2.81 -11.25 10.37
CA ILE A 32 3.49 -11.67 9.13
C ILE A 32 2.48 -11.89 8.02
N ILE A 33 1.39 -12.63 8.28
CA ILE A 33 0.34 -12.90 7.29
C ILE A 33 -0.28 -11.60 6.79
N VAL A 34 -0.62 -10.68 7.70
CA VAL A 34 -1.20 -9.38 7.34
C VAL A 34 -0.25 -8.60 6.45
N ILE A 35 1.03 -8.45 6.82
CA ILE A 35 2.01 -7.70 6.02
C ILE A 35 2.18 -8.30 4.62
N ILE A 36 2.31 -9.63 4.50
CA ILE A 36 2.43 -10.31 3.21
C ILE A 36 1.23 -9.97 2.30
N ASN A 37 0.01 -10.14 2.83
CA ASN A 37 -1.20 -9.85 2.08
C ASN A 37 -1.34 -8.36 1.77
N SER A 38 -0.89 -7.49 2.66
CA SER A 38 -0.92 -6.05 2.44
C SER A 38 -0.04 -5.58 1.29
N PHE A 39 1.15 -6.18 1.13
CA PHE A 39 1.99 -5.91 -0.04
C PHE A 39 1.40 -6.48 -1.33
N ASN A 40 0.78 -7.66 -1.27
CA ASN A 40 0.09 -8.23 -2.42
C ASN A 40 -1.11 -7.36 -2.88
N LEU A 41 -1.90 -6.85 -1.94
CA LEU A 41 -3.07 -6.01 -2.26
C LEU A 41 -2.73 -4.60 -2.76
N ILE A 42 -1.59 -4.03 -2.32
CA ILE A 42 -1.17 -2.68 -2.75
C ILE A 42 -0.47 -2.70 -4.12
N ASP A 43 -0.12 -3.88 -4.65
CA ASP A 43 0.46 -4.11 -5.98
C ASP A 43 -0.58 -3.96 -7.11
N GLY A 44 -1.44 -2.94 -7.01
CA GLY A 44 -2.49 -2.62 -7.98
C GLY A 44 -2.13 -1.51 -8.96
N ILE A 45 -1.01 -0.79 -8.74
CA ILE A 45 -0.53 0.27 -9.63
C ILE A 45 1.00 0.25 -9.77
N ASP A 46 1.45 0.69 -10.94
CA ASP A 46 2.86 0.77 -11.34
C ASP A 46 3.74 1.50 -10.31
N GLY A 47 4.77 0.80 -9.85
CA GLY A 47 5.80 1.33 -8.98
C GLY A 47 5.43 1.47 -7.50
N LEU A 48 4.17 1.31 -7.08
CA LEU A 48 3.76 1.58 -5.69
C LEU A 48 4.31 0.56 -4.68
N ALA A 49 3.98 -0.73 -4.85
CA ALA A 49 4.43 -1.79 -3.95
C ALA A 49 5.96 -1.88 -3.91
N GLY A 50 6.60 -1.79 -5.08
CA GLY A 50 8.06 -1.75 -5.21
C GLY A 50 8.69 -0.55 -4.48
N SER A 51 8.15 0.66 -4.66
CA SER A 51 8.74 1.87 -4.06
C SER A 51 8.59 1.88 -2.53
N LEU A 52 7.45 1.42 -2.00
CA LEU A 52 7.24 1.27 -0.56
C LEU A 52 8.15 0.17 0.03
N GLY A 53 8.30 -0.96 -0.67
CA GLY A 53 9.21 -2.03 -0.27
C GLY A 53 10.69 -1.61 -0.31
N LEU A 54 11.10 -0.85 -1.33
CA LEU A 54 12.43 -0.27 -1.45
C LEU A 54 12.74 0.68 -0.29
N MET A 55 11.81 1.59 0.01
CA MET A 55 11.96 2.53 1.12
C MET A 55 12.10 1.80 2.46
N ALA A 56 11.22 0.82 2.74
CA ALA A 56 11.26 0.07 3.98
C ALA A 56 12.55 -0.74 4.15
N THR A 57 12.94 -1.51 3.12
CA THR A 57 14.18 -2.29 3.12
C THR A 57 15.42 -1.41 3.24
N THR A 58 15.44 -0.23 2.62
CA THR A 58 16.56 0.72 2.76
C THR A 58 16.69 1.23 4.20
N ILE A 59 15.58 1.64 4.82
CA ILE A 59 15.56 2.12 6.22
C ILE A 59 16.03 1.02 7.17
N PHE A 60 15.49 -0.20 7.02
CA PHE A 60 15.91 -1.35 7.84
C PHE A 60 17.38 -1.71 7.61
N GLY A 61 17.86 -1.65 6.36
CA GLY A 61 19.26 -1.91 6.02
C GLY A 61 20.22 -0.99 6.76
N PHE A 62 19.98 0.32 6.73
CA PHE A 62 20.80 1.28 7.47
C PHE A 62 20.72 1.07 8.98
N TYR A 63 19.53 0.80 9.51
CA TYR A 63 19.36 0.52 10.92
C TYR A 63 20.17 -0.72 11.36
N PHE A 64 20.03 -1.85 10.66
CA PHE A 64 20.74 -3.08 11.00
C PHE A 64 22.24 -2.98 10.76
N LEU A 65 22.69 -2.19 9.77
CA LEU A 65 24.10 -1.89 9.59
C LEU A 65 24.68 -1.16 10.80
N LYS A 66 23.95 -0.18 11.35
CA LYS A 66 24.35 0.57 12.54
C LYS A 66 24.36 -0.27 13.82
N GLN A 67 23.56 -1.34 13.86
CA GLN A 67 23.55 -2.31 14.95
C GLN A 67 24.49 -3.50 14.72
N GLU A 68 25.36 -3.43 13.71
CA GLU A 68 26.30 -4.51 13.37
C GLU A 68 25.60 -5.85 13.07
N MET A 69 24.30 -5.82 12.76
CA MET A 69 23.47 -6.97 12.43
C MET A 69 23.60 -7.29 10.94
N TYR A 70 24.82 -7.64 10.51
CA TYR A 70 25.20 -7.71 9.10
C TYR A 70 24.30 -8.63 8.26
N SER A 71 23.84 -9.77 8.80
CA SER A 71 22.94 -10.67 8.06
C SER A 71 21.62 -10.00 7.66
N TYR A 72 21.02 -9.22 8.56
CA TYR A 72 19.77 -8.49 8.27
C TYR A 72 20.02 -7.27 7.40
N SER A 73 21.16 -6.60 7.59
CA SER A 73 21.60 -5.49 6.72
C SER A 73 21.80 -5.96 5.27
N ILE A 74 22.49 -7.08 5.07
CA ILE A 74 22.73 -7.67 3.74
C ILE A 74 21.40 -8.08 3.10
N LEU A 75 20.52 -8.79 3.83
CA LEU A 75 19.19 -9.14 3.32
C LEU A 75 18.40 -7.91 2.87
N SER A 76 18.44 -6.85 3.68
CA SER A 76 17.75 -5.59 3.41
C SER A 76 18.29 -4.91 2.15
N PHE A 77 19.61 -4.71 2.05
CA PHE A 77 20.22 -4.03 0.90
C PHE A 77 20.21 -4.89 -0.38
N ALA A 78 20.31 -6.21 -0.28
CA ALA A 78 20.13 -7.10 -1.43
C ALA A 78 18.71 -7.00 -1.99
N THR A 79 17.70 -6.97 -1.11
CA THR A 79 16.31 -6.76 -1.51
C THR A 79 16.11 -5.37 -2.10
N ALA A 80 16.67 -4.33 -1.48
CA ALA A 80 16.62 -2.96 -2.00
C ALA A 80 17.25 -2.86 -3.40
N GLY A 81 18.40 -3.51 -3.63
CA GLY A 81 19.05 -3.57 -4.94
C GLY A 81 18.20 -4.27 -6.00
N ALA A 82 17.64 -5.43 -5.67
CA ALA A 82 16.75 -6.18 -6.57
C ALA A 82 15.47 -5.39 -6.92
N VAL A 83 14.85 -4.76 -5.92
CA VAL A 83 13.65 -3.92 -6.13
C VAL A 83 13.98 -2.66 -6.92
N SER A 84 15.15 -2.05 -6.71
CA SER A 84 15.62 -0.91 -7.51
C SER A 84 15.76 -1.28 -8.99
N ALA A 85 16.38 -2.42 -9.28
CA ALA A 85 16.50 -2.93 -10.65
C ALA A 85 15.12 -3.22 -11.28
N PHE A 86 14.21 -3.83 -10.51
CA PHE A 86 12.83 -4.06 -10.95
C PHE A 86 12.08 -2.75 -11.24
N LEU A 87 12.21 -1.73 -10.39
CA LEU A 87 11.53 -0.45 -10.53
C LEU A 87 11.92 0.30 -11.80
N ILE A 88 13.13 0.11 -12.35
CA ILE A 88 13.52 0.67 -13.66
C ILE A 88 12.54 0.24 -14.76
N PHE A 89 11.99 -0.96 -14.66
CA PHE A 89 11.06 -1.52 -15.64
C PHE A 89 9.59 -1.45 -15.20
N ASN A 90 9.31 -1.32 -13.89
CA ASN A 90 7.95 -1.29 -13.36
C ASN A 90 7.42 0.13 -13.11
N PHE A 91 8.28 1.14 -13.01
CA PHE A 91 7.82 2.52 -12.83
C PHE A 91 7.08 3.01 -14.09
N GLN A 92 5.96 3.71 -13.88
CA GLN A 92 5.02 4.09 -14.95
C GLN A 92 5.73 4.72 -16.17
N PRO A 93 5.49 4.22 -17.41
CA PRO A 93 4.65 3.06 -17.76
C PRO A 93 5.37 1.72 -17.52
N ALA A 94 4.74 0.79 -16.78
CA ALA A 94 5.31 -0.51 -16.49
C ALA A 94 5.50 -1.36 -17.76
N LYS A 95 6.70 -1.93 -17.89
CA LYS A 95 7.07 -2.94 -18.89
C LYS A 95 6.97 -4.35 -18.34
N ILE A 96 7.13 -4.51 -17.02
CA ILE A 96 6.98 -5.77 -16.30
C ILE A 96 6.13 -5.55 -15.05
N PHE A 97 5.34 -6.56 -14.70
CA PHE A 97 4.54 -6.59 -13.47
C PHE A 97 5.24 -7.41 -12.40
N MET A 98 5.02 -7.06 -11.13
CA MET A 98 5.60 -7.77 -9.99
C MET A 98 4.96 -9.15 -9.80
N GLY A 99 3.62 -9.20 -9.90
CA GLY A 99 2.84 -10.41 -9.72
C GLY A 99 2.79 -10.87 -8.26
N ASP A 100 2.02 -11.92 -7.99
CA ASP A 100 1.81 -12.42 -6.62
C ASP A 100 3.12 -12.89 -5.98
N THR A 101 3.95 -13.60 -6.74
CA THR A 101 5.24 -14.10 -6.25
C THR A 101 6.15 -12.98 -5.76
N GLY A 102 6.28 -11.90 -6.54
CA GLY A 102 7.15 -10.78 -6.18
C GLY A 102 6.62 -9.99 -4.98
N SER A 103 5.33 -9.68 -5.00
CA SER A 103 4.68 -8.86 -3.96
C SER A 103 4.64 -9.58 -2.61
N MET A 104 4.33 -10.88 -2.60
CA MET A 104 4.35 -11.70 -1.38
C MET A 104 5.78 -11.87 -0.83
N LEU A 105 6.78 -12.02 -1.69
CA LEU A 105 8.19 -12.12 -1.26
C LEU A 105 8.66 -10.80 -0.60
N ILE A 106 8.39 -9.66 -1.22
CA ILE A 106 8.72 -8.34 -0.64
C ILE A 106 7.99 -8.14 0.68
N GLY A 107 6.71 -8.54 0.76
CA GLY A 107 5.94 -8.52 2.00
C GLY A 107 6.54 -9.40 3.09
N LEU A 108 6.95 -10.63 2.77
CA LEU A 108 7.56 -11.56 3.71
C LEU A 108 8.88 -11.00 4.26
N ILE A 109 9.75 -10.49 3.40
CA ILE A 109 11.03 -9.90 3.80
C ILE A 109 10.79 -8.70 4.72
N ASN A 110 9.90 -7.77 4.34
CA ASN A 110 9.57 -6.63 5.19
C ASN A 110 8.93 -7.05 6.52
N ALA A 111 8.12 -8.10 6.55
CA ALA A 111 7.55 -8.64 7.79
C ALA A 111 8.63 -9.16 8.73
N ILE A 112 9.61 -9.90 8.21
CA ILE A 112 10.75 -10.40 8.99
C ILE A 112 11.59 -9.24 9.51
N LEU A 113 11.91 -8.27 8.65
CA LEU A 113 12.74 -7.12 9.01
C LEU A 113 12.08 -6.24 10.08
N VAL A 114 10.78 -5.93 9.95
CA VAL A 114 10.07 -5.11 10.94
C VAL A 114 9.93 -5.83 12.28
N VAL A 115 9.61 -7.13 12.29
CA VAL A 115 9.53 -7.89 13.54
C VAL A 115 10.90 -7.94 14.21
N LYS A 116 11.98 -8.14 13.43
CA LYS A 116 13.33 -8.12 14.01
C LYS A 116 13.68 -6.74 14.55
N PHE A 117 13.40 -5.67 13.81
CA PHE A 117 13.60 -4.28 14.21
C PHE A 117 12.93 -3.99 15.56
N ILE A 118 11.64 -4.33 15.69
CA ILE A 118 10.87 -4.12 16.92
C ILE A 118 11.52 -4.78 18.14
N ASN A 119 12.12 -5.96 17.98
CA ASN A 119 12.70 -6.68 19.12
C ASN A 119 14.07 -6.18 19.56
N VAL A 120 14.83 -5.55 18.67
CA VAL A 120 16.23 -5.16 18.96
C VAL A 120 16.38 -3.66 19.19
N ALA A 121 15.39 -2.86 18.82
CA ALA A 121 15.53 -1.41 18.78
C ALA A 121 15.41 -0.70 20.12
N ASP A 122 14.80 -1.32 21.12
CA ASP A 122 14.78 -0.82 22.51
C ASP A 122 15.68 -1.67 23.44
N GLY A 123 16.57 -2.49 22.86
CA GLY A 123 17.46 -3.35 23.63
C GLY A 123 18.63 -2.59 24.27
N PRO A 124 19.19 -3.08 25.40
CA PRO A 124 20.36 -2.46 26.05
C PRO A 124 21.62 -2.48 25.17
N GLU A 125 21.69 -3.41 24.22
CA GLU A 125 22.79 -3.53 23.24
C GLU A 125 22.57 -2.66 21.99
N ALA A 126 21.48 -1.88 21.94
CA ALA A 126 21.18 -1.03 20.80
C ALA A 126 22.11 0.18 20.77
N GLY A 127 23.00 0.25 19.78
CA GLY A 127 23.83 1.43 19.49
C GLY A 127 23.01 2.70 19.21
N ILE A 128 21.79 2.55 18.67
CA ILE A 128 20.77 3.61 18.63
C ILE A 128 19.50 3.05 19.29
N SER A 129 19.25 3.44 20.55
CA SER A 129 18.01 3.10 21.24
C SER A 129 16.82 3.88 20.67
N ILE A 130 15.77 3.14 20.35
CA ILE A 130 14.50 3.62 19.82
C ILE A 130 13.38 3.05 20.69
N VAL A 131 13.00 3.81 21.72
CA VAL A 131 11.96 3.45 22.69
C VAL A 131 10.61 3.13 22.03
N ALA A 132 10.24 3.88 21.00
CA ALA A 132 8.97 3.68 20.27
C ALA A 132 9.10 2.78 19.03
N ALA A 133 9.93 1.75 19.09
CA ALA A 133 10.22 0.86 17.94
C ALA A 133 8.96 0.30 17.24
N PRO A 134 7.92 -0.19 17.94
CA PRO A 134 6.71 -0.66 17.24
C PRO A 134 5.99 0.44 16.46
N ALA A 135 5.99 1.68 16.96
CA ALA A 135 5.36 2.81 16.26
C ALA A 135 6.14 3.18 14.99
N ILE A 136 7.47 3.16 15.04
CA ILE A 136 8.31 3.42 13.87
C ILE A 136 8.17 2.29 12.84
N GLY A 137 8.19 1.02 13.29
CA GLY A 137 7.99 -0.13 12.41
C GLY A 137 6.62 -0.09 11.72
N PHE A 138 5.58 0.27 12.47
CA PHE A 138 4.25 0.50 11.93
C PHE A 138 4.21 1.64 10.92
N ALA A 139 4.85 2.79 11.22
CA ALA A 139 4.92 3.94 10.32
C ALA A 139 5.62 3.58 9.00
N ILE A 140 6.71 2.81 9.04
CA ILE A 140 7.43 2.38 7.83
C ILE A 140 6.50 1.63 6.86
N LEU A 141 5.62 0.77 7.40
CA LEU A 141 4.71 -0.08 6.63
C LEU A 141 3.26 0.43 6.63
N MET A 142 3.00 1.69 7.04
CA MET A 142 1.62 2.10 7.37
C MET A 142 0.70 2.09 6.16
N ILE A 143 1.17 2.44 4.95
CA ILE A 143 0.32 2.54 3.76
C ILE A 143 -0.28 1.18 3.38
N PRO A 144 0.53 0.12 3.12
CA PRO A 144 -0.03 -1.18 2.78
C PRO A 144 -0.87 -1.75 3.93
N LEU A 145 -0.42 -1.59 5.19
CA LEU A 145 -1.11 -2.09 6.36
C LEU A 145 -2.48 -1.43 6.56
N LEU A 146 -2.54 -0.10 6.66
CA LEU A 146 -3.77 0.63 6.96
C LEU A 146 -4.77 0.56 5.81
N ASP A 147 -4.32 0.54 4.55
CA ASP A 147 -5.23 0.33 3.42
C ASP A 147 -5.89 -1.04 3.48
N THR A 148 -5.10 -2.09 3.74
CA THR A 148 -5.61 -3.46 3.87
C THR A 148 -6.58 -3.60 5.04
N LEU A 149 -6.19 -3.11 6.22
CA LEU A 149 -7.03 -3.14 7.42
C LEU A 149 -8.35 -2.39 7.20
N ARG A 150 -8.29 -1.22 6.56
CA ARG A 150 -9.48 -0.44 6.21
C ARG A 150 -10.40 -1.21 5.26
N VAL A 151 -9.86 -1.78 4.18
CA VAL A 151 -10.65 -2.54 3.20
C VAL A 151 -11.25 -3.80 3.84
N PHE A 152 -10.50 -4.52 4.66
CA PHE A 152 -11.00 -5.68 5.39
C PHE A 152 -12.12 -5.30 6.37
N ALA A 153 -11.96 -4.20 7.12
CA ALA A 153 -12.99 -3.70 8.01
C ALA A 153 -14.29 -3.39 7.25
N ILE A 154 -14.20 -2.65 6.13
CA ILE A 154 -15.36 -2.34 5.27
C ILE A 154 -16.05 -3.62 4.78
N ARG A 155 -15.29 -4.65 4.39
CA ARG A 155 -15.84 -5.95 3.94
C ARG A 155 -16.59 -6.65 5.06
N ILE A 156 -15.99 -6.73 6.25
CA ILE A 156 -16.58 -7.36 7.44
C ILE A 156 -17.88 -6.64 7.84
N PHE A 157 -17.89 -5.31 7.88
CA PHE A 157 -19.09 -4.53 8.16
C PHE A 157 -20.21 -4.78 7.12
N ASN A 158 -19.85 -5.02 5.87
CA ASN A 158 -20.78 -5.38 4.80
C ASN A 158 -21.11 -6.89 4.74
N ARG A 159 -20.72 -7.68 5.75
CA ARG A 159 -20.91 -9.14 5.83
C ARG A 159 -20.34 -9.90 4.62
N ARG A 160 -19.28 -9.35 4.01
CA ARG A 160 -18.52 -10.01 2.94
C ARG A 160 -17.24 -10.61 3.51
N SER A 161 -16.73 -11.64 2.84
CA SER A 161 -15.43 -12.21 3.20
C SER A 161 -14.33 -11.14 3.10
N PRO A 162 -13.42 -11.04 4.09
CA PRO A 162 -12.28 -10.13 4.00
C PRO A 162 -11.35 -10.46 2.82
N PHE A 163 -11.42 -11.67 2.25
CA PHE A 163 -10.60 -12.11 1.12
C PHE A 163 -11.27 -11.91 -0.25
N SER A 164 -12.49 -11.39 -0.32
CA SER A 164 -13.14 -11.14 -1.61
C SER A 164 -12.45 -9.99 -2.39
N PRO A 165 -12.28 -10.08 -3.72
CA PRO A 165 -11.75 -8.98 -4.53
C PRO A 165 -12.55 -7.67 -4.35
N ASP A 166 -11.89 -6.52 -4.30
CA ASP A 166 -12.54 -5.21 -4.18
C ASP A 166 -11.71 -4.09 -4.82
N ARG A 167 -12.37 -2.99 -5.20
CA ARG A 167 -11.75 -1.78 -5.76
C ARG A 167 -11.70 -0.61 -4.78
N ASN A 168 -11.80 -0.88 -3.47
CA ASN A 168 -11.88 0.16 -2.43
C ASN A 168 -10.53 0.58 -1.82
N HIS A 169 -9.42 0.09 -2.37
CA HIS A 169 -8.07 0.44 -1.97
C HIS A 169 -7.75 1.92 -2.26
N VAL A 170 -6.85 2.53 -1.49
CA VAL A 170 -6.49 3.96 -1.62
C VAL A 170 -6.10 4.32 -3.06
N HIS A 171 -5.33 3.46 -3.71
CA HIS A 171 -4.88 3.71 -5.08
C HIS A 171 -6.05 3.78 -6.06
N HIS A 172 -7.08 2.95 -5.93
CA HIS A 172 -8.28 3.04 -6.75
C HIS A 172 -9.07 4.33 -6.50
N LEU A 173 -9.16 4.80 -5.25
CA LEU A 173 -9.82 6.09 -4.94
C LEU A 173 -9.12 7.27 -5.64
N LEU A 174 -7.79 7.21 -5.75
CA LEU A 174 -7.00 8.24 -6.43
C LEU A 174 -7.07 8.10 -7.96
N LEU A 175 -7.08 6.88 -8.50
CA LEU A 175 -7.31 6.63 -9.93
C LEU A 175 -8.69 7.12 -10.37
N ASP A 176 -9.73 6.91 -9.57
CA ASP A 176 -11.09 7.40 -9.83
C ASP A 176 -11.16 8.94 -9.94
N LYS A 177 -10.18 9.66 -9.37
CA LYS A 177 -10.04 11.12 -9.53
C LYS A 177 -9.30 11.54 -10.81
N GLY A 178 -8.83 10.59 -11.60
CA GLY A 178 -8.07 10.82 -12.83
C GLY A 178 -6.58 11.07 -12.62
N LEU A 179 -6.03 10.72 -11.45
CA LEU A 179 -4.60 10.83 -11.18
C LEU A 179 -3.83 9.69 -11.86
N SER A 180 -2.65 9.99 -12.38
CA SER A 180 -1.77 8.99 -13.01
C SER A 180 -1.09 8.10 -11.96
N HIS A 181 -0.74 6.86 -12.32
CA HIS A 181 -0.05 5.92 -11.42
C HIS A 181 1.22 6.56 -10.81
N ARG A 182 2.01 7.24 -11.66
CA ARG A 182 3.22 7.96 -11.22
C ARG A 182 2.94 8.97 -10.11
N PHE A 183 1.90 9.79 -10.27
CA PHE A 183 1.55 10.80 -9.28
C PHE A 183 1.09 10.16 -7.97
N ILE A 184 0.29 9.09 -8.04
CA ILE A 184 -0.17 8.35 -6.86
C ILE A 184 1.01 7.73 -6.12
N THR A 185 1.89 7.02 -6.83
CA THR A 185 3.08 6.39 -6.27
C THR A 185 3.96 7.41 -5.56
N LEU A 186 4.31 8.52 -6.24
CA LEU A 186 5.15 9.56 -5.64
C LEU A 186 4.49 10.23 -4.43
N SER A 187 3.19 10.54 -4.51
CA SER A 187 2.46 11.19 -3.42
C SER A 187 2.39 10.30 -2.18
N LEU A 188 2.05 9.02 -2.35
CA LEU A 188 1.95 8.06 -1.24
C LEU A 188 3.31 7.75 -0.62
N VAL A 189 4.36 7.56 -1.42
CA VAL A 189 5.73 7.35 -0.91
C VAL A 189 6.21 8.58 -0.15
N SER A 190 5.98 9.79 -0.68
CA SER A 190 6.39 11.04 -0.03
C SER A 190 5.63 11.28 1.28
N ALA A 191 4.32 11.03 1.29
CA ALA A 191 3.50 11.11 2.50
C ALA A 191 3.95 10.10 3.55
N ASN A 192 4.26 8.86 3.14
CA ASN A 192 4.76 7.83 4.05
C ASN A 192 6.11 8.24 4.67
N PHE A 193 7.04 8.72 3.84
CA PHE A 193 8.33 9.21 4.31
C PHE A 193 8.18 10.35 5.32
N ALA A 194 7.30 11.33 5.05
CA ALA A 194 7.01 12.42 5.98
C ALA A 194 6.47 11.93 7.32
N VAL A 195 5.59 10.92 7.32
CA VAL A 195 5.08 10.32 8.56
C VAL A 195 6.18 9.57 9.32
N ILE A 196 7.03 8.80 8.64
CA ILE A 196 8.17 8.11 9.27
C ILE A 196 9.07 9.12 9.98
N VAL A 197 9.40 10.23 9.30
CA VAL A 197 10.21 11.32 9.88
C VAL A 197 9.52 11.93 11.10
N ALA A 198 8.22 12.24 11.01
CA ALA A 198 7.46 12.80 12.13
C ALA A 198 7.41 11.85 13.33
N VAL A 199 7.18 10.55 13.11
CA VAL A 199 7.16 9.53 14.18
C VAL A 199 8.55 9.34 14.78
N TYR A 200 9.61 9.38 13.99
CA TYR A 200 10.98 9.28 14.47
C TYR A 200 11.36 10.46 15.40
N PHE A 201 11.01 11.69 15.03
CA PHE A 201 11.25 12.87 15.88
C PHE A 201 10.29 12.90 17.08
N GLY A 202 9.08 12.37 16.95
CA GLY A 202 8.10 12.24 18.02
C GLY A 202 8.30 11.04 18.96
N ARG A 203 9.37 10.24 18.79
CA ARG A 203 9.57 8.94 19.48
C ARG A 203 9.43 8.97 21.00
N ASN A 204 9.62 10.13 21.64
CA ASN A 204 9.51 10.32 23.09
C ASN A 204 8.06 10.45 23.59
N LEU A 205 7.06 10.61 22.70
CA LEU A 205 5.64 10.68 23.06
C LEU A 205 5.05 9.34 23.50
N GLY A 206 5.79 8.24 23.31
CA GLY A 206 5.36 6.88 23.62
C GLY A 206 4.66 6.20 22.44
N CYS A 207 4.75 4.86 22.43
CA CYS A 207 4.30 4.03 21.32
C CYS A 207 2.80 4.21 21.00
N THR A 208 1.95 4.20 22.04
CA THR A 208 0.48 4.30 21.89
C THR A 208 0.06 5.58 21.18
N TRP A 209 0.54 6.74 21.64
CA TRP A 209 0.15 8.04 21.08
C TRP A 209 0.62 8.18 19.63
N LEU A 210 1.83 7.73 19.32
CA LEU A 210 2.37 7.79 17.95
C LEU A 210 1.56 6.94 16.98
N ILE A 211 1.16 5.73 17.36
CA ILE A 211 0.30 4.89 16.53
C ILE A 211 -1.06 5.55 16.33
N LEU A 212 -1.67 6.11 17.39
CA LEU A 212 -2.95 6.81 17.29
C LEU A 212 -2.87 8.04 16.37
N TYR A 213 -1.82 8.86 16.47
CA TYR A 213 -1.61 9.99 15.56
C TYR A 213 -1.42 9.54 14.12
N THR A 214 -0.66 8.46 13.90
CA THR A 214 -0.45 7.89 12.56
C THR A 214 -1.76 7.41 11.95
N MET A 215 -2.58 6.69 12.72
CA MET A 215 -3.92 6.26 12.29
C MET A 215 -4.82 7.46 12.00
N LEU A 216 -4.84 8.45 12.89
CA LEU A 216 -5.64 9.66 12.71
C LEU A 216 -5.27 10.39 11.42
N LEU A 217 -3.97 10.60 11.16
CA LEU A 217 -3.48 11.26 9.93
C LEU A 217 -3.89 10.48 8.68
N PHE A 218 -3.75 9.15 8.69
CA PHE A 218 -4.17 8.30 7.58
C PHE A 218 -5.68 8.42 7.32
N PHE A 219 -6.51 8.24 8.34
CA PHE A 219 -7.96 8.30 8.18
C PHE A 219 -8.47 9.71 7.85
N ALA A 220 -7.84 10.77 8.37
CA ALA A 220 -8.13 12.14 7.99
C ALA A 220 -7.79 12.39 6.51
N GLY A 221 -6.66 11.88 6.03
CA GLY A 221 -6.28 11.92 4.60
C GLY A 221 -7.32 11.21 3.72
N ILE A 222 -7.75 10.01 4.12
CA ILE A 222 -8.81 9.27 3.42
C ILE A 222 -10.13 10.05 3.43
N ALA A 223 -10.54 10.58 4.57
CA ALA A 223 -11.75 11.38 4.68
C ALA A 223 -11.68 12.62 3.76
N GLY A 224 -10.56 13.34 3.77
CA GLY A 224 -10.32 14.46 2.86
C GLY A 224 -10.40 14.05 1.39
N LEU A 225 -9.91 12.86 1.03
CA LEU A 225 -10.07 12.31 -0.31
C LEU A 225 -11.53 12.03 -0.66
N TYR A 226 -12.35 11.54 0.28
CA TYR A 226 -13.79 11.35 0.08
C TYR A 226 -14.55 12.68 -0.04
N PHE A 227 -14.24 13.68 0.79
CA PHE A 227 -14.90 14.99 0.73
C PHE A 227 -14.59 15.74 -0.57
N THR A 228 -13.36 15.62 -1.07
CA THR A 228 -12.95 16.22 -2.35
C THR A 228 -13.33 15.37 -3.56
N ARG A 229 -14.00 14.22 -3.38
CA ARG A 229 -14.51 13.40 -4.48
C ARG A 229 -15.70 14.12 -5.11
N SER A 230 -15.43 14.93 -6.12
CA SER A 230 -16.48 15.53 -6.94
C SER A 230 -17.37 14.40 -7.50
N ARG A 231 -18.67 14.45 -7.21
CA ARG A 231 -19.66 13.49 -7.71
C ARG A 231 -19.76 13.65 -9.23
N ARG A 232 -18.81 13.09 -9.99
CA ARG A 232 -18.98 13.00 -11.44
C ARG A 232 -20.20 12.12 -11.69
N PRO A 233 -21.26 12.62 -12.35
CA PRO A 233 -22.38 11.77 -12.71
C PRO A 233 -21.81 10.64 -13.58
N ARG A 234 -22.17 9.39 -13.25
CA ARG A 234 -21.90 8.27 -14.15
C ARG A 234 -22.60 8.61 -15.45
N LEU A 235 -21.83 8.95 -16.49
CA LEU A 235 -22.34 9.02 -17.85
C LEU A 235 -22.79 7.60 -18.18
N PHE A 236 -24.08 7.35 -18.04
CA PHE A 236 -24.72 6.21 -18.65
C PHE A 236 -24.57 6.41 -20.15
N VAL A 237 -23.59 5.72 -20.75
CA VAL A 237 -23.60 5.51 -22.19
C VAL A 237 -24.79 4.58 -22.42
N ALA A 238 -25.95 5.17 -22.69
CA ALA A 238 -27.09 4.43 -23.20
C ALA A 238 -26.58 3.68 -24.43
N LYS A 239 -26.58 2.35 -24.36
CA LYS A 239 -26.33 1.49 -25.51
C LYS A 239 -27.27 1.98 -26.61
N SER A 240 -26.72 2.60 -27.65
CA SER A 240 -27.51 3.04 -28.80
C SER A 240 -28.27 1.81 -29.28
N LEU A 241 -29.59 1.85 -29.17
CA LEU A 241 -30.53 0.85 -29.70
C LEU A 241 -30.37 0.82 -31.22
N LYS A 242 -29.35 0.12 -31.69
CA LYS A 242 -29.12 -0.18 -33.11
C LYS A 242 -29.27 -1.69 -33.39
N GLU A 243 -30.02 -2.37 -32.53
CA GLU A 243 -30.34 -3.80 -32.65
C GLU A 243 -31.83 -4.02 -32.36
N SER A 244 -32.72 -3.54 -33.24
CA SER A 244 -34.08 -4.10 -33.44
C SER A 244 -34.91 -3.25 -34.41
N LEU A 245 -34.47 -3.10 -35.67
CA LEU A 245 -35.42 -2.79 -36.74
C LEU A 245 -35.33 -3.95 -37.74
N PRO A 246 -36.41 -4.75 -37.90
CA PRO A 246 -36.44 -5.79 -38.92
C PRO A 246 -36.35 -5.14 -40.31
N ASP A 247 -35.62 -5.82 -41.18
CA ASP A 247 -35.33 -5.44 -42.56
C ASP A 247 -36.64 -5.19 -43.32
N GLN A 248 -37.03 -3.92 -43.46
CA GLN A 248 -38.17 -3.50 -44.27
C GLN A 248 -37.68 -3.30 -45.70
N PRO A 249 -38.13 -4.09 -46.67
CA PRO A 249 -37.71 -3.92 -48.06
C PRO A 249 -38.36 -2.67 -48.63
N GLY A 250 -37.56 -1.74 -49.16
CA GLY A 250 -38.06 -0.77 -50.15
C GLY A 250 -37.92 0.71 -49.87
N THR A 251 -36.94 1.18 -49.09
CA THR A 251 -36.59 2.62 -49.15
C THR A 251 -35.09 2.79 -49.38
N LYS A 252 -34.72 3.35 -50.54
CA LYS A 252 -33.34 3.75 -50.84
C LYS A 252 -32.91 4.79 -49.82
N ILE A 253 -32.10 4.38 -48.85
CA ILE A 253 -31.42 5.30 -47.95
C ILE A 253 -30.20 5.83 -48.72
N VAL A 254 -30.28 7.07 -49.20
CA VAL A 254 -29.13 7.77 -49.77
C VAL A 254 -28.28 8.27 -48.59
N PRO A 255 -27.00 7.88 -48.48
CA PRO A 255 -26.12 8.43 -47.47
C PRO A 255 -25.77 9.87 -47.84
N LEU A 256 -26.08 10.83 -46.95
CA LEU A 256 -25.54 12.19 -47.02
C LEU A 256 -24.06 12.14 -46.61
N THR A 257 -23.17 11.83 -47.56
CA THR A 257 -21.76 12.18 -47.45
C THR A 257 -21.59 13.68 -47.65
N LYS A 258 -20.63 14.30 -46.95
CA LYS A 258 -20.36 15.75 -47.00
C LYS A 258 -20.09 16.31 -48.40
N ASP A 259 -19.89 15.46 -49.40
CA ASP A 259 -19.61 15.86 -50.78
C ASP A 259 -20.86 16.23 -51.60
N THR A 260 -22.09 15.99 -51.10
CA THR A 260 -23.33 16.35 -51.83
C THR A 260 -23.80 17.80 -51.64
N ILE A 261 -23.11 18.61 -50.84
CA ILE A 261 -23.55 19.99 -50.54
C ILE A 261 -23.02 21.02 -51.56
N LEU A 262 -22.11 20.65 -52.47
CA LEU A 262 -21.47 21.62 -53.40
C LEU A 262 -21.89 21.55 -54.87
N GLU A 263 -22.78 20.64 -55.31
CA GLU A 263 -23.20 20.58 -56.72
C GLU A 263 -24.59 21.16 -57.03
N GLN A 264 -25.21 21.92 -56.12
CA GLN A 264 -26.51 22.57 -56.40
C GLN A 264 -26.61 24.05 -56.02
N LYS A 265 -25.54 24.83 -56.21
CA LYS A 265 -25.66 26.28 -56.41
C LYS A 265 -24.69 26.79 -57.48
N ASN A 266 -25.25 26.97 -58.67
CA ASN A 266 -24.77 27.66 -59.87
C ASN A 266 -23.83 26.89 -60.79
#